data_AF-A0AAJ2NRX1-F1
#
_entry.id   AF-A0AAJ2NRX1-F1
#
_cell.length_a   1.000
_cell.length_b   1.000
_cell.length_c   1.000
_cell.angle_alpha   90.00
_cell.angle_beta   90.00
_cell.angle_gamma   90.00
#
_symmetry.space_group_name_H-M   'P 1'
#
loop_
_entity.id
_entity.type
_entity.pdbx_description
1 polymer ?
#
loop_
_entity_poly.entity_id
_entity_poly.type
_entity_poly.pdbx_seq_one_letter_code
_entity_poly.pdbx_strand_id
1 'polypeptide(L)'
;GEPDFITPWSIREATILSLEQGYTSYTANAGLLELREEITNYLATRFGVQYDPNNQIIVTIGASQAIDLAFRAILNQGDEVLIVEPAFVSYAPLVAIAGGKPIPVSTSAANGFKVTAEQIEAAITEKTKAILICSPNNPTGSMLTKDDLME
;
A
#
# COMPACT_ATOMS: atom_id res chain seq x y z
N GLY A 1 -14.95 0.34 -3.02
CA GLY A 1 -15.02 1.27 -4.15
C GLY A 1 -14.36 0.57 -5.31
N GLU A 2 -15.17 0.11 -6.26
CA GLU A 2 -14.68 -0.51 -7.49
C GLU A 2 -15.00 0.45 -8.64
N PRO A 3 -14.12 0.61 -9.64
CA PRO A 3 -14.42 1.43 -10.80
C PRO A 3 -15.62 0.91 -11.60
N ASP A 4 -16.35 1.81 -12.25
CA ASP A 4 -17.51 1.51 -13.10
C ASP A 4 -17.14 1.30 -14.59
N PHE A 5 -15.85 1.39 -14.93
CA PHE A 5 -15.35 1.15 -16.28
C PHE A 5 -14.85 -0.28 -16.46
N ILE A 6 -14.91 -0.76 -17.71
CA ILE A 6 -14.39 -2.07 -18.10
C ILE A 6 -12.87 -1.97 -18.28
N THR A 7 -12.14 -3.03 -17.90
CA THR A 7 -10.71 -3.17 -18.19
C THR A 7 -10.40 -2.83 -19.66
N PRO A 8 -9.42 -1.94 -19.94
CA PRO A 8 -9.10 -1.51 -21.30
C PRO A 8 -8.90 -2.68 -22.27
N TRP A 9 -9.31 -2.51 -23.53
CA TRP A 9 -9.26 -3.57 -24.55
C TRP A 9 -7.85 -4.17 -24.69
N SER A 10 -6.82 -3.34 -24.77
CA SER A 10 -5.43 -3.79 -24.91
C SER A 10 -4.97 -4.72 -23.79
N ILE A 11 -5.45 -4.51 -22.56
CA ILE A 11 -5.12 -5.37 -21.42
C ILE A 11 -5.86 -6.71 -21.52
N ARG A 12 -7.13 -6.69 -21.92
CA ARG A 12 -7.92 -7.90 -22.15
C ARG A 12 -7.36 -8.72 -23.30
N GLU A 13 -6.97 -8.08 -24.40
CA GLU A 13 -6.32 -8.71 -25.56
C GLU A 13 -4.98 -9.35 -25.17
N ALA A 14 -4.12 -8.66 -24.42
CA ALA A 14 -2.87 -9.23 -23.91
C ALA A 14 -3.11 -10.46 -23.02
N THR A 15 -4.20 -10.44 -22.23
CA THR A 15 -4.60 -11.58 -21.39
C THR A 15 -5.05 -12.77 -22.25
N ILE A 16 -5.86 -12.52 -23.27
CA ILE A 16 -6.33 -13.56 -24.21
C ILE A 16 -5.14 -14.18 -24.93
N LEU A 17 -4.24 -13.36 -25.49
CA LEU A 17 -3.05 -13.83 -26.19
C LEU A 17 -2.15 -14.67 -25.28
N SER A 18 -1.96 -14.24 -24.03
CA SER A 18 -1.18 -15.00 -23.04
C SER A 18 -1.74 -16.40 -22.81
N LEU A 19 -3.07 -16.52 -22.73
CA LEU A 19 -3.77 -17.80 -22.62
C LEU A 19 -3.63 -18.65 -23.90
N GLU A 20 -3.79 -18.04 -25.08
CA GLU A 20 -3.61 -18.72 -26.38
C GLU A 20 -2.20 -19.28 -26.56
N GLN A 21 -1.19 -18.56 -26.06
CA GLN A 21 0.21 -18.97 -26.08
C GLN A 21 0.58 -19.97 -24.98
N GLY A 22 -0.37 -20.31 -24.09
CA GLY A 22 -0.19 -21.34 -23.07
C GLY A 22 0.60 -20.89 -21.84
N TYR A 23 0.69 -19.58 -21.55
CA TYR A 23 1.35 -19.07 -20.34
C TYR A 23 0.51 -19.31 -19.08
N THR A 24 0.46 -20.57 -18.64
CA THR A 24 -0.35 -21.04 -17.51
C THR A 24 0.46 -21.77 -16.43
N SER A 25 1.79 -21.77 -16.58
CA SER A 25 2.72 -22.39 -15.63
C SER A 25 3.08 -21.46 -14.47
N TYR A 26 3.72 -22.01 -13.44
CA TYR A 26 4.24 -21.20 -12.33
C TYR A 26 5.23 -20.14 -12.79
N THR A 27 5.20 -19.01 -12.10
CA THR A 27 6.19 -17.93 -12.21
C THR A 27 7.02 -17.87 -10.92
N ALA A 28 8.03 -16.99 -10.88
CA ALA A 28 8.79 -16.78 -9.64
C ALA A 28 7.89 -16.23 -8.52
N ASN A 29 8.17 -16.58 -7.26
CA ASN A 29 7.39 -16.12 -6.11
C ASN A 29 7.30 -14.58 -6.02
N ALA A 30 8.35 -13.87 -6.46
CA ALA A 30 8.37 -12.40 -6.49
C ALA A 30 7.60 -11.79 -7.67
N GLY A 31 7.12 -12.61 -8.62
CA GLY A 31 6.59 -12.22 -9.91
C GLY A 31 7.61 -12.32 -11.05
N LEU A 32 7.09 -12.29 -12.28
CA LEU A 32 7.90 -12.25 -13.51
C LEU A 32 8.92 -11.10 -13.45
N LEU A 33 10.15 -11.35 -13.88
CA LEU A 33 11.20 -10.33 -13.87
C LEU A 33 10.83 -9.15 -14.78
N GLU A 34 10.36 -9.43 -15.99
CA GLU A 34 9.93 -8.41 -16.96
C GLU A 34 8.87 -7.47 -16.36
N LEU A 35 7.88 -8.00 -15.61
CA LEU A 35 6.88 -7.18 -14.93
C LEU A 35 7.50 -6.30 -13.83
N ARG A 36 8.46 -6.82 -13.06
CA ARG A 36 9.16 -6.06 -12.02
C ARG A 36 10.04 -4.95 -12.60
N GLU A 37 10.66 -5.19 -13.75
CA GLU A 37 11.40 -4.18 -14.52
C GLU A 37 10.48 -3.06 -15.00
N GLU A 38 9.31 -3.39 -15.55
CA GLU A 38 8.32 -2.38 -15.99
C GLU A 38 7.73 -1.58 -14.82
N ILE A 39 7.48 -2.22 -13.67
CA ILE A 39 7.09 -1.51 -12.44
C ILE A 39 8.19 -0.53 -12.01
N THR A 40 9.45 -0.95 -12.05
CA THR A 40 10.60 -0.09 -11.73
C THR A 40 10.66 1.12 -12.66
N ASN A 41 10.54 0.90 -13.97
CA ASN A 41 10.55 1.97 -14.98
C ASN A 41 9.39 2.96 -14.79
N TYR A 42 8.20 2.45 -14.47
CA TYR A 42 7.04 3.28 -14.15
C TYR A 42 7.29 4.13 -12.91
N LEU A 43 7.82 3.55 -11.83
CA LEU A 43 8.11 4.28 -10.59
C LEU A 43 9.17 5.38 -10.80
N ALA A 44 10.23 5.08 -11.57
CA ALA A 44 11.26 6.05 -11.89
C ALA A 44 10.73 7.20 -12.75
N THR A 45 9.95 6.89 -13.79
CA THR A 45 9.42 7.90 -14.71
C THR A 45 8.31 8.75 -14.09
N ARG A 46 7.40 8.13 -13.32
CA ARG A 46 6.21 8.80 -12.79
C ARG A 46 6.47 9.50 -11.47
N PHE A 47 7.31 8.93 -10.60
CA PHE A 47 7.50 9.40 -9.23
C PHE A 47 8.96 9.75 -8.91
N GLY A 48 9.91 9.51 -9.82
CA GLY A 48 11.32 9.84 -9.61
C GLY A 48 12.04 8.95 -8.61
N VAL A 49 11.51 7.75 -8.33
CA VAL A 49 12.11 6.78 -7.39
C VAL A 49 12.54 5.52 -8.11
N GLN A 50 13.73 5.02 -7.80
CA GLN A 50 14.32 3.86 -8.45
C GLN A 50 14.50 2.71 -7.46
N TYR A 51 14.13 1.50 -7.88
CA TYR A 51 14.26 0.26 -7.11
C TYR A 51 14.92 -0.82 -7.97
N ASP A 52 15.67 -1.73 -7.37
CA ASP A 52 16.23 -2.89 -8.06
C ASP A 52 15.13 -3.95 -8.25
N PRO A 53 14.75 -4.29 -9.49
CA PRO A 53 13.71 -5.27 -9.74
C PRO A 53 14.07 -6.65 -9.16
N ASN A 54 15.34 -6.97 -8.95
CA ASN A 54 15.77 -8.29 -8.47
C ASN A 54 15.46 -8.54 -6.99
N ASN A 55 15.40 -7.50 -6.16
CA ASN A 55 15.28 -7.65 -4.70
C ASN A 55 14.43 -6.59 -3.98
N GLN A 56 13.94 -5.56 -4.68
CA GLN A 56 13.15 -4.47 -4.09
C GLN A 56 11.72 -4.39 -4.63
N ILE A 57 11.31 -5.27 -5.55
CA ILE A 57 9.94 -5.34 -6.07
C ILE A 57 9.38 -6.75 -5.90
N ILE A 58 8.17 -6.84 -5.34
CA ILE A 58 7.36 -8.06 -5.26
C ILE A 58 5.98 -7.80 -5.85
N VAL A 59 5.52 -8.70 -6.73
CA VAL A 59 4.17 -8.68 -7.28
C VAL A 59 3.27 -9.54 -6.39
N THR A 60 2.14 -8.98 -5.97
CA THR A 60 1.17 -9.64 -5.09
C THR A 60 -0.20 -9.75 -5.75
N ILE A 61 -1.06 -10.59 -5.18
CA ILE A 61 -2.47 -10.73 -5.53
C ILE A 61 -3.23 -9.53 -4.94
N GLY A 62 -3.11 -8.39 -5.63
CA GLY A 62 -3.69 -7.12 -5.22
C GLY A 62 -2.94 -6.42 -4.09
N ALA A 63 -3.26 -5.14 -3.88
CA ALA A 63 -2.59 -4.29 -2.90
C ALA A 63 -2.86 -4.72 -1.44
N SER A 64 -4.02 -5.33 -1.16
CA SER A 64 -4.33 -5.84 0.18
C SER A 64 -3.34 -6.90 0.65
N GLN A 65 -2.89 -7.79 -0.26
CA GLN A 65 -1.86 -8.77 0.09
C GLN A 65 -0.49 -8.11 0.29
N ALA A 66 -0.15 -7.07 -0.48
CA ALA A 66 1.10 -6.33 -0.28
C ALA A 66 1.17 -5.72 1.13
N ILE A 67 0.07 -5.12 1.59
CA ILE A 67 -0.03 -4.53 2.94
C ILE A 67 0.05 -5.61 4.03
N ASP A 68 -0.64 -6.74 3.86
CA ASP A 68 -0.54 -7.89 4.79
C ASP A 68 0.91 -8.39 4.90
N LEU A 69 1.59 -8.61 3.77
CA LEU A 69 2.97 -9.08 3.75
C LEU A 69 3.93 -8.06 4.38
N ALA A 70 3.72 -6.76 4.14
CA ALA A 70 4.51 -5.71 4.78
C ALA A 70 4.40 -5.79 6.32
N PHE A 71 3.19 -5.93 6.86
CA PHE A 71 2.99 -6.09 8.31
C PHE A 71 3.62 -7.37 8.84
N ARG A 72 3.42 -8.51 8.19
CA ARG A 72 4.04 -9.78 8.60
C ARG A 72 5.56 -9.75 8.58
N ALA A 73 6.15 -8.94 7.70
CA ALA A 73 7.60 -8.81 7.60
C ALA A 73 8.20 -7.94 8.70
N ILE A 74 7.46 -6.95 9.22
CA ILE A 74 8.01 -5.94 10.14
C ILE A 74 7.53 -6.06 11.58
N LEU A 75 6.37 -6.67 11.84
CA LEU A 75 5.73 -6.68 13.15
C LEU A 75 6.13 -7.90 13.98
N ASN A 76 6.40 -7.66 15.26
CA ASN A 76 6.38 -8.67 16.31
C ASN A 76 5.08 -8.60 17.11
N GLN A 77 4.86 -9.62 17.96
CA GLN A 77 3.68 -9.66 18.83
C GLN A 77 3.62 -8.43 19.75
N GLY A 78 2.55 -7.65 19.62
CA GLY A 78 2.29 -6.47 20.43
C GLY A 78 2.93 -5.17 19.94
N ASP A 79 3.63 -5.18 18.80
CA ASP A 79 4.09 -3.96 18.12
C ASP A 79 2.88 -3.10 17.73
N GLU A 80 2.99 -1.79 17.89
CA GLU A 80 1.91 -0.84 17.61
C GLU A 80 2.06 -0.26 16.20
N VAL A 81 0.95 -0.19 15.46
CA VAL A 81 0.88 0.48 14.15
C VAL A 81 -0.09 1.63 14.27
N LEU A 82 0.39 2.85 14.05
CA LEU A 82 -0.45 4.04 14.01
C LEU A 82 -1.23 4.05 12.69
N ILE A 83 -2.56 4.16 12.76
CA ILE A 83 -3.46 4.20 11.59
C ILE A 83 -4.19 5.52 11.59
N VAL A 84 -4.00 6.33 10.54
CA VAL A 84 -4.72 7.58 10.37
C VAL A 84 -6.19 7.28 10.05
N GLU A 85 -7.12 7.71 10.91
CA GLU A 85 -8.55 7.47 10.76
C GLU A 85 -9.33 8.75 10.43
N PRO A 86 -10.42 8.69 9.64
CA PRO A 86 -11.04 7.49 9.05
C PRO A 86 -10.21 6.84 7.94
N ALA A 87 -10.15 5.50 7.92
CA ALA A 87 -9.26 4.73 7.06
C ALA A 87 -9.97 3.61 6.28
N PHE A 88 -9.24 2.99 5.34
CA PHE A 88 -9.70 1.78 4.67
C PHE A 88 -9.92 0.64 5.68
N VAL A 89 -11.09 0.01 5.59
CA VAL A 89 -11.60 -0.98 6.56
C VAL A 89 -10.65 -2.13 6.88
N SER A 90 -9.74 -2.50 5.96
CA SER A 90 -8.86 -3.64 6.14
C SER A 90 -7.59 -3.34 6.95
N TYR A 91 -7.22 -2.08 7.18
CA TYR A 91 -5.93 -1.76 7.81
C TYR A 91 -5.80 -2.31 9.24
N ALA A 92 -6.74 -2.00 10.12
CA ALA A 92 -6.70 -2.48 11.50
C ALA A 92 -6.78 -4.02 11.62
N PRO A 93 -7.66 -4.72 10.89
CA PRO A 93 -7.66 -6.19 10.85
C PRO A 93 -6.33 -6.80 10.38
N LEU A 94 -5.69 -6.23 9.36
CA LEU A 94 -4.40 -6.72 8.85
C LEU A 94 -3.29 -6.59 9.89
N VAL A 95 -3.23 -5.46 10.62
CA VAL A 95 -2.30 -5.28 11.74
C VAL A 95 -2.55 -6.34 12.83
N ALA A 96 -3.80 -6.53 13.23
CA ALA A 96 -4.16 -7.48 14.29
C ALA A 96 -3.80 -8.94 13.92
N ILE A 97 -4.06 -9.36 12.68
CA ILE A 97 -3.75 -10.71 12.21
C ILE A 97 -2.23 -10.93 12.06
N ALA A 98 -1.46 -9.86 11.82
CA ALA A 98 0.00 -9.89 11.85
C ALA A 98 0.58 -9.86 13.28
N GLY A 99 -0.26 -9.88 14.32
CA GLY A 99 0.15 -9.89 15.74
C GLY A 99 0.42 -8.50 16.33
N GLY A 100 0.24 -7.44 15.55
CA GLY A 100 0.36 -6.06 16.01
C GLY A 100 -0.91 -5.53 16.67
N LYS A 101 -0.82 -4.32 17.20
CA LYS A 101 -1.93 -3.58 17.80
C LYS A 101 -2.19 -2.30 16.96
N PRO A 102 -3.35 -2.19 16.30
CA PRO A 102 -3.70 -0.97 15.59
C PRO A 102 -4.02 0.15 16.60
N ILE A 103 -3.37 1.30 16.45
CA ILE A 103 -3.58 2.50 17.26
C ILE A 103 -4.17 3.60 16.36
N PRO A 104 -5.41 4.02 16.56
CA PRO A 104 -6.03 5.03 15.72
C PRO A 104 -5.45 6.42 16.00
N VAL A 105 -5.14 7.17 14.95
CA VAL A 105 -4.82 8.60 14.98
C VAL A 105 -5.96 9.34 14.30
N SER A 106 -6.89 9.86 15.11
CA SER A 106 -8.14 10.45 14.62
C SER A 106 -7.90 11.80 13.95
N THR A 107 -8.36 11.93 12.71
CA THR A 107 -8.50 13.20 12.00
C THR A 107 -9.96 13.66 12.03
N SER A 108 -10.22 14.92 11.65
CA SER A 108 -11.57 15.48 11.71
C SER A 108 -11.92 16.27 10.45
N ALA A 109 -13.21 16.48 10.22
CA ALA A 109 -13.65 17.34 9.12
C ALA A 109 -13.15 18.79 9.25
N ALA A 110 -12.86 19.27 10.47
CA ALA A 110 -12.43 20.64 10.74
C ALA A 110 -11.08 21.00 10.07
N ASN A 111 -10.19 20.02 9.89
CA ASN A 111 -8.92 20.18 9.17
C ASN A 111 -8.88 19.40 7.85
N GLY A 112 -10.05 19.05 7.29
CA GLY A 112 -10.15 18.32 6.03
C GLY A 112 -9.64 16.88 6.10
N PHE A 113 -9.69 16.25 7.28
CA PHE A 113 -9.18 14.90 7.54
C PHE A 113 -7.70 14.73 7.21
N LYS A 114 -6.92 15.79 7.42
CA LYS A 114 -5.46 15.74 7.36
C LYS A 114 -4.91 15.39 8.74
N VAL A 115 -3.95 14.49 8.78
CA VAL A 115 -3.18 14.24 10.00
C VAL A 115 -2.06 15.28 10.09
N THR A 116 -1.71 15.70 11.30
CA THR A 116 -0.52 16.56 11.55
C THR A 116 0.59 15.77 12.21
N ALA A 117 1.82 16.25 12.11
CA ALA A 117 2.97 15.63 12.76
C ALA A 117 2.80 15.53 14.29
N GLU A 118 2.21 16.55 14.93
CA GLU A 118 1.99 16.54 16.38
C GLU A 118 0.96 15.49 16.80
N GLN A 119 -0.06 15.23 15.97
CA GLN A 119 -1.04 14.16 16.24
C GLN A 119 -0.38 12.78 16.19
N ILE A 120 0.56 12.58 15.27
CA ILE A 120 1.35 11.35 15.17
C ILE A 120 2.29 11.26 16.37
N GLU A 121 3.08 12.31 16.65
CA GLU A 121 4.06 12.34 17.74
C GLU A 121 3.41 12.04 19.09
N ALA A 122 2.23 12.63 19.36
CA ALA A 122 1.48 12.39 20.59
C ALA A 122 0.98 10.93 20.74
N ALA A 123 0.87 10.18 19.64
CA ALA A 123 0.45 8.78 19.64
C ALA A 123 1.63 7.79 19.64
N ILE A 124 2.86 8.25 19.44
CA ILE A 124 4.05 7.40 19.46
C ILE A 124 4.31 6.88 20.87
N THR A 125 4.59 5.59 20.98
CA THR A 125 5.05 4.91 22.19
C THR A 125 6.34 4.15 21.90
N GLU A 126 6.96 3.59 22.94
CA GLU A 126 8.10 2.68 22.80
C GLU A 126 7.78 1.41 21.98
N LYS A 127 6.50 1.09 21.76
CA LYS A 127 6.05 -0.06 20.96
C LYS A 127 5.69 0.32 19.53
N THR A 128 5.66 1.60 19.17
CA THR A 128 5.30 2.04 17.82
C THR A 128 6.34 1.54 16.81
N LYS A 129 5.88 0.72 15.87
CA LYS A 129 6.72 0.08 14.85
C LYS A 129 6.53 0.68 13.47
N ALA A 130 5.32 1.13 13.15
CA ALA A 130 5.00 1.69 11.84
C ALA A 130 3.88 2.72 11.92
N ILE A 131 3.81 3.58 10.91
CA ILE A 131 2.70 4.51 10.66
C ILE A 131 2.13 4.15 9.28
N LEU A 132 0.81 4.01 9.19
CA LEU A 132 0.12 3.73 7.95
C LEU A 132 -0.63 4.98 7.46
N ILE A 133 -0.18 5.50 6.32
CA ILE A 133 -0.73 6.69 5.67
C ILE A 133 -1.32 6.29 4.32
N CYS A 134 -2.54 6.74 4.03
CA CYS A 134 -3.20 6.61 2.74
C CYS A 134 -3.45 8.00 2.15
N SER A 135 -2.82 8.32 1.03
CA SER A 135 -2.99 9.60 0.33
C SER A 135 -2.92 9.35 -1.18
N PRO A 136 -4.00 9.61 -1.95
CA PRO A 136 -5.32 10.06 -1.51
C PRO A 136 -6.03 9.05 -0.61
N ASN A 137 -6.68 9.53 0.45
CA ASN A 137 -7.28 8.69 1.47
C ASN A 137 -8.62 8.08 1.02
N ASN A 138 -8.84 6.81 1.39
CA ASN A 138 -10.15 6.18 1.40
C ASN A 138 -10.57 6.02 2.87
N PRO A 139 -11.70 6.58 3.34
CA PRO A 139 -12.87 7.03 2.57
C PRO A 139 -12.98 8.54 2.32
N THR A 140 -12.11 9.36 2.90
CA THR A 140 -12.35 10.82 2.98
C THR A 140 -11.98 11.57 1.70
N GLY A 141 -11.18 10.98 0.82
CA GLY A 141 -10.61 11.65 -0.35
C GLY A 141 -9.55 12.71 0.00
N SER A 142 -9.13 12.83 1.26
CA SER A 142 -8.11 13.79 1.68
C SER A 142 -6.75 13.46 1.05
N MET A 143 -5.97 14.50 0.77
CA MET A 143 -4.62 14.38 0.21
C MET A 143 -3.65 15.19 1.06
N LEU A 144 -2.52 14.56 1.41
CA LEU A 144 -1.39 15.24 2.02
C LEU A 144 -0.60 15.99 0.95
N THR A 145 -0.24 17.23 1.26
CA THR A 145 0.67 18.02 0.43
C THR A 145 2.11 17.57 0.62
N LYS A 146 3.02 18.09 -0.20
CA LYS A 146 4.45 17.87 -0.01
C LYS A 146 4.91 18.40 1.34
N ASP A 147 4.42 19.57 1.77
CA ASP A 147 4.80 20.18 3.04
C ASP A 147 4.28 19.33 4.22
N ASP A 148 3.03 18.85 4.14
CA ASP A 148 2.45 17.93 5.14
C ASP A 148 3.27 16.63 5.30
N LEU A 149 3.99 16.18 4.25
CA LEU A 149 4.82 14.97 4.25
C LEU A 149 6.28 15.21 4.65
N MET A 150 6.75 16.46 4.60
CA MET A 150 8.13 16.84 4.97
C MET A 150 8.26 17.24 6.44
N GLU A 151 7.15 17.62 7.06
CA GLU A 151 7.03 17.86 8.51
C GLU A 151 7.32 16.59 9.32
#